data_AF-A0A3D3ZYG2-F1
#
_entry.id   AF-A0A3D3ZYG2-F1
#
_cell.length_a   1.000
_cell.length_b   1.000
_cell.length_c   1.000
_cell.angle_alpha   90.00
_cell.angle_beta   90.00
_cell.angle_gamma   90.00
#
_symmetry.space_group_name_H-M   'P 1'
#
loop_
_entity.id
_entity.type
_entity.pdbx_description
1 polymer ?
#
loop_
_entity_poly.entity_id
_entity_poly.type
_entity_poly.pdbx_seq_one_letter_code
_entity_poly.pdbx_strand_id
1 'polypeptide(L)'
;LIHQLLSKEPESRYQSAAELLNQLRGIDTDGLDDHWVPNIEMGDALLNAHPDGRMEITQQLSTLMKSSHDSPKLLNGRWIAAIILMFAVGVTFGTSFAPSSMLDVADAVVASEIEMKSTVKDQFTYAALINTEEALLSVKRYFPPGESPTNQEFALKVDRHLANLYQQQNQLEKANRIYIRLSKLDVSNIELRSFGLCGQANIAQARGDTDEVASHLSNLGALVGQLEPTAQSLAIQTLKTELRDRLNEILTTAATDEE
;
A
#
# COMPACT_ATOMS: atom_id res chain seq x y z
N LEU A 1 -44.20 -16.33 3.89
CA LEU A 1 -42.75 -16.34 4.20
C LEU A 1 -42.41 -15.74 5.56
N ILE A 2 -42.53 -14.42 5.78
CA ILE A 2 -42.11 -13.80 7.05
C ILE A 2 -42.89 -14.35 8.27
N HIS A 3 -44.21 -14.54 8.15
CA HIS A 3 -45.03 -15.10 9.25
C HIS A 3 -44.68 -16.55 9.62
N GLN A 4 -44.12 -17.33 8.69
CA GLN A 4 -43.77 -18.74 8.91
C GLN A 4 -42.31 -18.92 9.39
N LEU A 5 -41.45 -17.93 9.12
CA LEU A 5 -40.10 -17.83 9.70
C LEU A 5 -40.12 -17.38 11.17
N LEU A 6 -41.12 -16.60 11.57
CA LEU A 6 -41.27 -16.03 12.91
C LEU A 6 -42.25 -16.80 13.81
N SER A 7 -42.77 -17.94 13.36
CA SER A 7 -43.64 -18.76 14.19
C SER A 7 -42.87 -19.33 15.39
N LYS A 8 -43.50 -19.32 16.56
CA LYS A 8 -42.88 -19.82 17.80
C LYS A 8 -42.90 -21.35 17.91
N GLU A 9 -43.80 -22.04 17.20
CA GLU A 9 -43.89 -23.49 17.21
C GLU A 9 -42.98 -24.11 16.13
N PRO A 10 -42.07 -25.02 16.48
CA PRO A 10 -41.03 -25.51 15.58
C PRO A 10 -41.59 -26.30 14.39
N GLU A 11 -42.70 -27.02 14.56
CA GLU A 11 -43.34 -27.79 13.46
C GLU A 11 -44.01 -26.90 12.42
N SER A 12 -44.29 -25.64 12.76
CA SER A 12 -44.89 -24.67 11.83
C SER A 12 -43.86 -23.89 11.01
N ARG A 13 -42.56 -24.12 11.22
CA ARG A 13 -41.46 -23.51 10.46
C ARG A 13 -41.09 -24.35 9.23
N TYR A 14 -40.33 -23.76 8.31
CA TYR A 14 -39.70 -24.51 7.22
C TYR A 14 -38.74 -25.55 7.79
N GLN A 15 -38.91 -26.82 7.42
CA GLN A 15 -38.10 -27.91 7.97
C GLN A 15 -36.76 -28.09 7.27
N SER A 16 -36.60 -27.53 6.06
CA SER A 16 -35.33 -27.58 5.34
C SER A 16 -35.06 -26.29 4.55
N ALA A 17 -33.77 -25.99 4.38
CA ALA A 17 -33.33 -24.83 3.59
C ALA A 17 -33.77 -24.93 2.11
N ALA A 18 -33.94 -26.15 1.60
CA ALA A 18 -34.40 -26.40 0.24
C ALA A 18 -35.86 -25.97 0.03
N GLU A 19 -36.72 -26.18 1.02
CA GLU A 19 -38.14 -25.79 0.97
C GLU A 19 -38.33 -24.27 0.95
N LEU A 20 -37.53 -23.56 1.76
CA LEU A 20 -37.50 -22.10 1.79
C LEU A 20 -36.96 -21.51 0.48
N LEU A 21 -35.89 -22.09 -0.08
CA LEU A 21 -35.32 -21.67 -1.37
C LEU A 21 -36.28 -21.89 -2.55
N ASN A 22 -37.06 -22.98 -2.53
CA ASN A 22 -38.04 -23.25 -3.57
C ASN A 22 -39.22 -22.25 -3.49
N GLN A 23 -39.65 -21.88 -2.27
CA GLN A 23 -40.72 -20.90 -2.10
C GLN A 23 -40.29 -19.46 -2.40
N LEU A 24 -39.02 -19.12 -2.18
CA LEU A 24 -38.42 -17.85 -2.62
C LEU A 24 -38.31 -17.76 -4.15
N ARG A 25 -38.02 -18.88 -4.83
CA ARG A 25 -37.95 -18.94 -6.30
C ARG A 25 -39.30 -18.72 -6.98
N GLY A 26 -40.40 -19.00 -6.27
CA GLY A 26 -41.77 -18.78 -6.76
C GLY A 26 -42.32 -17.36 -6.55
N ILE A 27 -41.56 -16.46 -5.91
CA ILE A 27 -41.93 -15.05 -5.81
C ILE A 27 -41.29 -14.32 -6.98
N ASP A 28 -42.07 -14.14 -8.03
CA ASP A 28 -41.73 -13.25 -9.13
C ASP A 28 -41.99 -11.81 -8.67
N THR A 29 -40.93 -11.08 -8.33
CA THR A 29 -41.02 -9.66 -7.99
C THR A 29 -40.87 -8.85 -9.28
N ASP A 30 -41.95 -8.20 -9.72
CA ASP A 30 -41.92 -7.19 -10.79
C ASP A 30 -40.81 -6.16 -10.48
N GLY A 31 -39.68 -6.26 -11.19
CA GLY A 31 -38.54 -5.34 -11.05
C GLY A 31 -37.16 -5.96 -10.81
N LEU A 32 -37.00 -7.28 -10.80
CA LEU A 32 -35.68 -7.95 -10.89
C LEU A 32 -35.52 -8.66 -12.23
N ASP A 33 -35.48 -7.87 -13.31
CA ASP A 33 -35.06 -8.40 -14.61
C ASP A 33 -33.53 -8.62 -14.63
N ASP A 34 -33.18 -9.80 -15.12
CA ASP A 34 -31.98 -10.19 -15.88
C ASP A 34 -30.76 -10.88 -15.26
N HIS A 35 -30.50 -10.94 -13.95
CA HIS A 35 -29.21 -11.50 -13.48
C HIS A 35 -29.24 -12.47 -12.29
N TRP A 36 -30.23 -13.35 -12.21
CA TRP A 36 -30.14 -14.51 -11.32
C TRP A 36 -29.66 -15.77 -12.08
N VAL A 37 -28.67 -16.45 -11.50
CA VAL A 37 -27.79 -17.47 -12.10
C VAL A 37 -28.48 -18.41 -13.12
N PRO A 38 -27.96 -18.52 -14.36
CA PRO A 38 -28.51 -19.44 -15.35
C PRO A 38 -28.37 -20.89 -14.91
N ASN A 39 -29.50 -21.60 -14.94
CA ASN A 39 -29.69 -23.05 -14.98
C ASN A 39 -28.40 -23.89 -15.00
N ILE A 40 -27.86 -24.20 -13.81
CA ILE A 40 -26.80 -25.19 -13.67
C ILE A 40 -27.47 -26.57 -13.60
N GLU A 41 -27.52 -27.28 -14.73
CA GLU A 41 -27.97 -28.69 -14.86
C GLU A 41 -27.20 -29.68 -13.96
N MET A 42 -26.18 -29.22 -13.23
CA MET A 42 -25.37 -30.01 -12.28
C MET A 42 -26.14 -30.41 -11.00
N GLY A 43 -27.25 -29.74 -10.67
CA GLY A 43 -28.03 -30.01 -9.45
C GLY A 43 -28.84 -31.31 -9.52
N ASP A 44 -29.49 -31.58 -10.65
CA ASP A 44 -30.38 -32.74 -10.81
C ASP A 44 -29.63 -34.07 -10.93
N ALA A 45 -28.39 -34.05 -11.41
CA ALA A 45 -27.51 -35.22 -11.45
C ALA A 45 -27.03 -35.66 -10.05
N LEU A 46 -26.88 -34.72 -9.11
CA LEU A 46 -26.51 -35.01 -7.73
C LEU A 46 -27.69 -35.43 -6.86
N LEU A 47 -28.90 -34.95 -7.18
CA LEU A 47 -30.14 -35.27 -6.47
C LEU A 47 -30.73 -36.64 -6.86
N ASN A 48 -30.47 -37.13 -8.07
CA ASN A 48 -30.97 -38.43 -8.56
C ASN A 48 -29.97 -39.59 -8.47
N ALA A 49 -28.80 -39.37 -7.87
CA ALA A 49 -27.81 -40.44 -7.65
C ALA A 49 -28.32 -41.39 -6.56
N HIS A 50 -28.76 -42.59 -6.97
CA HIS A 50 -29.10 -43.68 -6.05
C HIS A 50 -27.94 -43.98 -5.09
N PRO A 51 -28.21 -44.24 -3.80
CA PRO A 51 -27.19 -44.40 -2.77
C PRO A 51 -26.20 -45.56 -3.02
N ASP A 52 -26.55 -46.52 -3.86
CA ASP A 52 -25.71 -47.69 -4.18
C ASP A 52 -24.55 -47.39 -5.14
N GLY A 53 -24.64 -46.32 -5.95
CA GLY A 53 -23.57 -45.98 -6.91
C GLY A 53 -22.31 -45.37 -6.28
N ARG A 54 -22.37 -44.93 -5.02
CA ARG A 54 -21.23 -44.30 -4.32
C ARG A 54 -20.21 -45.32 -3.77
N MET A 55 -20.63 -46.56 -3.53
CA MET A 55 -19.73 -47.61 -3.05
C MET A 55 -18.91 -48.26 -4.18
N GLU A 56 -19.43 -48.28 -5.41
CA GLU A 56 -18.74 -48.91 -6.54
C GLU A 56 -17.64 -48.01 -7.12
N ILE A 57 -17.85 -46.68 -7.12
CA ILE A 57 -16.89 -45.68 -7.61
C ILE A 57 -15.65 -45.59 -6.70
N THR A 58 -15.81 -45.79 -5.39
CA THR A 58 -14.68 -45.76 -4.44
C THR A 58 -13.82 -47.04 -4.51
N GLN A 59 -14.42 -48.19 -4.83
CA GLN A 59 -13.69 -49.44 -4.98
C GLN A 59 -12.86 -49.49 -6.26
N GLN A 60 -13.38 -48.96 -7.38
CA GLN A 60 -12.63 -48.88 -8.65
C GLN A 60 -11.45 -47.90 -8.56
N LEU A 61 -11.60 -46.79 -7.83
CA LEU A 61 -10.47 -45.88 -7.55
C LEU A 61 -9.40 -46.54 -6.66
N SER A 62 -9.82 -47.32 -5.65
CA SER A 62 -8.88 -48.03 -4.78
C SER A 62 -8.11 -49.13 -5.52
N THR A 63 -8.73 -49.76 -6.52
CA THR A 63 -8.12 -50.83 -7.31
C THR A 63 -7.11 -50.26 -8.30
N LEU A 64 -7.39 -49.10 -8.90
CA LEU A 64 -6.45 -48.37 -9.75
C LEU A 64 -5.28 -47.74 -8.96
N MET A 65 -5.51 -47.28 -7.72
CA MET A 65 -4.41 -46.82 -6.85
C MET A 65 -3.52 -47.98 -6.39
N LYS A 66 -4.04 -49.21 -6.30
CA LYS A 66 -3.29 -50.38 -5.83
C LYS A 66 -2.49 -51.08 -6.94
N SER A 67 -2.74 -50.78 -8.21
CA SER A 67 -1.99 -51.30 -9.36
C SER A 67 -0.84 -50.42 -9.84
N SER A 68 -0.67 -49.21 -9.32
CA SER A 68 0.50 -48.35 -9.63
C SER A 68 1.57 -48.49 -8.55
N HIS A 69 2.17 -49.68 -8.47
CA HIS A 69 3.42 -49.91 -7.74
C HIS A 69 4.56 -50.14 -8.75
N ASP A 70 4.73 -49.19 -9.66
CA ASP A 70 5.98 -49.03 -10.40
C ASP A 70 6.74 -47.87 -9.77
N SER A 71 7.80 -48.21 -9.05
CA SER A 71 8.79 -47.27 -8.53
C SER A 71 9.28 -46.37 -9.67
N PRO A 72 9.08 -45.04 -9.63
CA PRO A 72 9.65 -44.19 -10.65
C PRO A 72 11.18 -44.29 -10.52
N LYS A 73 11.84 -44.80 -11.58
CA LYS A 73 13.30 -44.71 -11.72
C LYS A 73 13.67 -43.25 -11.55
N LEU A 74 14.27 -42.93 -10.41
CA LEU A 74 14.70 -41.58 -10.06
C LEU A 74 15.55 -41.04 -11.22
N LEU A 75 15.05 -39.99 -11.87
CA LEU A 75 15.83 -39.24 -12.85
C LEU A 75 17.16 -38.83 -12.19
N ASN A 76 18.28 -39.13 -12.86
CA ASN A 76 19.64 -38.80 -12.44
C ASN A 76 19.68 -37.42 -11.77
N GLY A 77 20.24 -37.31 -10.56
CA GLY A 77 20.23 -36.08 -9.74
C GLY A 77 20.76 -34.81 -10.42
N ARG A 78 21.45 -34.94 -11.57
CA ARG A 78 21.81 -33.83 -12.46
C ARG A 78 20.58 -33.12 -13.08
N TRP A 79 19.49 -33.83 -13.34
CA TRP A 79 18.25 -33.25 -13.86
C TRP A 79 17.47 -32.49 -12.78
N ILE A 80 17.48 -32.99 -11.55
CA ILE A 80 16.87 -32.28 -10.40
C ILE A 80 17.64 -30.99 -10.11
N ALA A 81 18.98 -31.04 -10.14
CA ALA A 81 19.81 -29.85 -9.99
C ALA A 81 19.60 -28.82 -11.11
N ALA A 82 19.42 -29.28 -12.36
CA ALA A 82 19.12 -28.40 -13.49
C ALA A 82 17.75 -27.70 -13.35
N ILE A 83 16.73 -28.41 -12.87
CA ILE A 83 15.39 -27.83 -12.63
C ILE A 83 15.45 -26.78 -11.51
N ILE A 84 16.15 -27.06 -10.41
CA ILE A 84 16.31 -26.12 -9.29
C ILE A 84 17.06 -24.86 -9.74
N LEU A 85 18.14 -25.02 -10.53
CA LEU A 85 18.90 -23.88 -11.05
C LEU A 85 18.05 -23.03 -12.00
N MET A 86 17.25 -23.65 -12.87
CA MET A 86 16.37 -22.95 -13.79
C MET A 86 15.24 -22.21 -13.05
N PHE A 87 14.72 -22.78 -11.96
CA PHE A 87 13.73 -22.12 -11.09
C PHE A 87 14.33 -20.93 -10.34
N ALA A 88 15.56 -21.05 -9.81
CA ALA A 88 16.24 -19.96 -9.12
C ALA A 88 16.57 -18.77 -10.06
N VAL A 89 16.96 -19.06 -11.31
CA VAL A 89 17.19 -18.02 -12.32
C VAL A 89 15.86 -17.40 -12.80
N GLY A 90 14.79 -18.19 -12.90
CA GLY A 90 13.45 -17.69 -13.23
C GLY A 90 12.86 -16.77 -12.16
N VAL A 91 13.03 -17.09 -10.88
CA VAL A 91 12.55 -16.27 -9.75
C VAL A 91 13.28 -14.93 -9.67
N THR A 92 14.58 -14.89 -9.97
CA THR A 92 15.37 -13.65 -9.91
C THR A 92 15.09 -12.71 -11.09
N PHE A 93 14.80 -13.23 -12.29
CA PHE A 93 14.45 -12.40 -13.44
C PHE A 93 12.96 -12.01 -13.49
N GLY A 94 12.07 -12.88 -13.00
CA GLY A 94 10.62 -12.70 -13.07
C GLY A 94 10.10 -11.57 -12.17
N THR A 95 10.73 -11.28 -11.03
CA THR A 95 10.31 -10.20 -10.14
C THR A 95 10.77 -8.81 -10.59
N SER A 96 11.78 -8.72 -11.47
CA SER A 96 12.28 -7.43 -11.98
C SER A 96 11.59 -6.96 -13.27
N PHE A 97 10.91 -7.84 -13.99
CA PHE A 97 10.21 -7.54 -15.24
C PHE A 97 8.75 -7.97 -15.24
N ALA A 98 8.14 -8.17 -14.06
CA ALA A 98 6.70 -8.36 -13.98
C ALA A 98 5.99 -7.06 -14.39
N PRO A 99 5.27 -7.00 -15.52
CA PRO A 99 4.34 -5.91 -15.76
C PRO A 99 3.25 -5.95 -14.68
N SER A 100 2.89 -4.78 -14.16
CA SER A 100 1.81 -4.62 -13.19
C SER A 100 0.59 -5.41 -13.64
N SER A 101 0.05 -6.21 -12.73
CA SER A 101 -1.07 -7.12 -12.96
C SER A 101 -2.20 -6.40 -13.71
N MET A 102 -2.73 -6.98 -14.79
CA MET A 102 -3.90 -6.41 -15.48
C MET A 102 -5.22 -6.55 -14.70
N LEU A 103 -5.14 -6.98 -13.43
CA LEU A 103 -6.22 -6.87 -12.44
C LEU A 103 -6.11 -5.61 -11.58
N ASP A 104 -5.08 -4.79 -11.83
CA ASP A 104 -4.88 -3.45 -11.25
C ASP A 104 -5.73 -2.38 -11.97
N VAL A 105 -6.87 -2.79 -12.53
CA VAL A 105 -7.90 -1.88 -13.05
C VAL A 105 -8.60 -1.16 -11.88
N ALA A 106 -8.44 -1.65 -10.65
CA ALA A 106 -8.82 -0.87 -9.46
C ALA A 106 -7.96 0.40 -9.34
N ASP A 107 -6.63 0.34 -9.52
CA ASP A 107 -5.78 1.55 -9.45
C ASP A 107 -5.92 2.45 -10.68
N ALA A 108 -6.23 1.91 -11.86
CA ALA A 108 -6.49 2.72 -13.05
C ALA A 108 -7.86 3.41 -13.03
N VAL A 109 -8.86 2.86 -12.33
CA VAL A 109 -10.19 3.47 -12.17
C VAL A 109 -10.23 4.44 -10.98
N VAL A 110 -9.41 4.25 -9.94
CA VAL A 110 -9.30 5.22 -8.84
C VAL A 110 -8.54 6.49 -9.25
N ALA A 111 -7.68 6.43 -10.27
CA ALA A 111 -7.09 7.63 -10.88
C ALA A 111 -8.14 8.62 -11.47
N SER A 112 -9.43 8.24 -11.50
CA SER A 112 -10.57 9.06 -11.90
C SER A 112 -11.34 9.74 -10.73
N GLU A 113 -10.90 9.66 -9.47
CA GLU A 113 -11.70 10.17 -8.34
C GLU A 113 -11.38 11.63 -7.95
N ILE A 114 -10.15 12.10 -8.22
CA ILE A 114 -9.74 13.46 -7.85
C ILE A 114 -9.90 14.42 -9.02
N GLU A 115 -10.97 15.20 -8.98
CA GLU A 115 -11.25 16.27 -9.93
C GLU A 115 -10.16 17.36 -9.89
N MET A 116 -9.69 17.77 -11.07
CA MET A 116 -8.77 18.89 -11.22
C MET A 116 -9.47 20.21 -10.86
N LYS A 117 -8.88 20.97 -9.93
CA LYS A 117 -9.35 22.31 -9.57
C LYS A 117 -8.83 23.39 -10.53
N SER A 118 -9.39 24.58 -10.45
CA SER A 118 -9.07 25.72 -11.31
C SER A 118 -7.66 26.28 -11.09
N THR A 119 -7.11 26.17 -9.88
CA THR A 119 -5.79 26.68 -9.54
C THR A 119 -4.97 25.67 -8.74
N VAL A 120 -3.63 25.76 -8.85
CA VAL A 120 -2.71 24.94 -8.06
C VAL A 120 -2.91 25.14 -6.56
N LYS A 121 -3.29 26.35 -6.14
CA LYS A 121 -3.59 26.67 -4.74
C LYS A 121 -4.82 25.91 -4.25
N ASP A 122 -5.88 25.88 -5.06
CA ASP A 122 -7.12 25.18 -4.70
C ASP A 122 -6.90 23.67 -4.68
N GLN A 123 -6.17 23.14 -5.68
CA GLN A 123 -5.78 21.73 -5.72
C GLN A 123 -4.94 21.35 -4.49
N PHE A 124 -3.93 22.15 -4.14
CA PHE A 124 -3.12 21.93 -2.96
C PHE A 124 -3.93 22.03 -1.67
N THR A 125 -4.83 23.00 -1.56
CA THR A 125 -5.67 23.18 -0.37
C THR A 125 -6.56 21.95 -0.13
N TYR A 126 -7.18 21.43 -1.21
CA TYR A 126 -7.92 20.18 -1.16
C TYR A 126 -7.01 19.01 -0.77
N ALA A 127 -5.86 18.87 -1.43
CA ALA A 127 -4.92 17.78 -1.19
C ALA A 127 -4.35 17.77 0.24
N ALA A 128 -4.04 18.94 0.80
CA ALA A 128 -3.51 19.09 2.15
C ALA A 128 -4.59 18.83 3.22
N LEU A 129 -5.87 19.07 2.91
CA LEU A 129 -6.98 18.77 3.80
C LEU A 129 -7.20 17.25 3.94
N ILE A 130 -7.20 16.54 2.81
CA ILE A 130 -7.39 15.08 2.78
C ILE A 130 -6.10 14.34 3.17
N ASN A 131 -4.95 14.92 2.81
CA ASN A 131 -3.60 14.49 3.17
C ASN A 131 -3.29 13.01 2.84
N THR A 132 -3.82 12.51 1.73
CA THR A 132 -3.47 11.20 1.16
C THR A 132 -2.34 11.33 0.14
N GLU A 133 -1.58 10.25 -0.06
CA GLU A 133 -0.50 10.21 -1.07
C GLU A 133 -1.04 10.58 -2.45
N GLU A 134 -2.18 10.01 -2.84
CA GLU A 134 -2.81 10.27 -4.13
C GLU A 134 -3.25 11.73 -4.30
N ALA A 135 -3.91 12.31 -3.29
CA ALA A 135 -4.36 13.70 -3.38
C ALA A 135 -3.18 14.66 -3.48
N LEU A 136 -2.13 14.44 -2.71
CA LEU A 136 -0.90 15.24 -2.77
C LEU A 136 -0.19 15.09 -4.13
N LEU A 137 -0.09 13.86 -4.67
CA LEU A 137 0.51 13.62 -5.98
C LEU A 137 -0.32 14.23 -7.12
N SER A 138 -1.65 14.33 -6.98
CA SER A 138 -2.51 14.95 -8.00
C SER A 138 -2.16 16.43 -8.24
N VAL A 139 -1.67 17.15 -7.22
CA VAL A 139 -1.19 18.54 -7.37
C VAL A 139 -0.08 18.62 -8.41
N LYS A 140 0.94 17.76 -8.30
CA LYS A 140 2.09 17.73 -9.23
C LYS A 140 1.73 17.16 -10.60
N ARG A 141 0.66 16.35 -10.67
CA ARG A 141 0.13 15.78 -11.91
C ARG A 141 -0.63 16.84 -12.72
N TYR A 142 -1.55 17.57 -12.09
CA TYR A 142 -2.38 18.58 -12.76
C TYR A 142 -1.71 19.95 -12.89
N PHE A 143 -0.76 20.25 -12.01
CA PHE A 143 0.03 21.48 -12.03
C PHE A 143 1.53 21.15 -11.98
N PRO A 144 2.12 20.72 -13.11
CA PRO A 144 3.51 20.32 -13.16
C PRO A 144 4.47 21.44 -12.74
N PRO A 145 5.52 21.13 -11.95
CA PRO A 145 6.44 22.15 -11.42
C PRO A 145 7.25 22.88 -12.49
N GLY A 146 7.41 22.32 -13.69
CA GLY A 146 8.16 22.93 -14.78
C GLY A 146 7.38 24.00 -15.57
N GLU A 147 6.06 24.12 -15.36
CA GLU A 147 5.22 25.01 -16.16
C GLU A 147 5.15 26.44 -15.62
N SER A 148 5.35 26.64 -14.31
CA SER A 148 5.27 27.95 -13.67
C SER A 148 6.06 27.97 -12.35
N PRO A 149 6.71 29.09 -11.98
CA PRO A 149 7.31 29.27 -10.66
C PRO A 149 6.32 29.00 -9.53
N THR A 150 5.05 29.39 -9.69
CA THR A 150 4.01 29.12 -8.69
C THR A 150 3.77 27.62 -8.54
N ASN A 151 3.73 26.85 -9.64
CA ASN A 151 3.58 25.40 -9.58
C ASN A 151 4.78 24.74 -8.90
N GLN A 152 5.99 25.25 -9.18
CA GLN A 152 7.22 24.79 -8.52
C GLN A 152 7.15 25.00 -6.99
N GLU A 153 6.73 26.18 -6.53
CA GLU A 153 6.58 26.47 -5.11
C GLU A 153 5.57 25.53 -4.42
N PHE A 154 4.42 25.28 -5.06
CA PHE A 154 3.43 24.35 -4.52
C PHE A 154 3.92 22.89 -4.57
N ALA A 155 4.68 22.50 -5.58
CA ALA A 155 5.30 21.17 -5.63
C ALA A 155 6.28 20.95 -4.46
N LEU A 156 7.02 21.98 -4.04
CA LEU A 156 7.87 21.91 -2.85
C LEU A 156 7.06 21.77 -1.55
N LYS A 157 5.91 22.45 -1.44
CA LYS A 157 4.98 22.27 -0.31
C LYS A 157 4.41 20.86 -0.27
N VAL A 158 4.04 20.31 -1.43
CA VAL A 158 3.60 18.92 -1.58
C VAL A 158 4.69 17.96 -1.12
N ASP A 159 5.94 18.17 -1.53
CA ASP A 159 7.06 17.33 -1.12
C ASP A 159 7.21 17.32 0.41
N ARG A 160 7.09 18.47 1.08
CA ARG A 160 7.08 18.54 2.55
C ARG A 160 5.95 17.70 3.17
N HIS A 161 4.73 17.80 2.65
CA HIS A 161 3.59 17.01 3.13
C HIS A 161 3.79 15.50 2.91
N LEU A 162 4.23 15.10 1.72
CA LEU A 162 4.52 13.71 1.41
C LEU A 162 5.62 13.13 2.30
N ALA A 163 6.68 13.89 2.57
CA ALA A 163 7.75 13.44 3.47
C ALA A 163 7.21 13.14 4.87
N ASN A 164 6.39 14.03 5.43
CA ASN A 164 5.73 13.83 6.72
C ASN A 164 4.79 12.63 6.70
N LEU A 165 3.96 12.51 5.66
CA LEU A 165 3.03 11.40 5.50
C LEU A 165 3.76 10.05 5.46
N TYR A 166 4.83 9.95 4.65
CA TYR A 166 5.66 8.74 4.57
C TYR A 166 6.37 8.44 5.88
N GLN A 167 6.87 9.46 6.59
CA GLN A 167 7.46 9.27 7.91
C GLN A 167 6.43 8.70 8.90
N GLN A 168 5.21 9.25 8.94
CA GLN A 168 4.12 8.78 9.82
C GLN A 168 3.71 7.34 9.52
N GLN A 169 3.73 6.94 8.24
CA GLN A 169 3.45 5.58 7.78
C GLN A 169 4.64 4.63 7.89
N ASN A 170 5.76 5.07 8.47
CA ASN A 170 7.01 4.31 8.58
C ASN A 170 7.60 3.88 7.22
N GLN A 171 7.25 4.58 6.13
CA GLN A 171 7.82 4.40 4.80
C GLN A 171 9.12 5.21 4.66
N LEU A 172 10.13 4.86 5.47
CA LEU A 172 11.33 5.67 5.66
C LEU A 172 12.13 5.88 4.36
N GLU A 173 12.17 4.90 3.47
CA GLU A 173 12.87 5.01 2.19
C GLU A 173 12.23 6.04 1.26
N LYS A 174 10.89 6.10 1.20
CA LYS A 174 10.18 7.11 0.41
C LYS A 174 10.41 8.51 1.00
N ALA A 175 10.28 8.64 2.32
CA ALA A 175 10.55 9.89 3.04
C ALA A 175 12.00 10.38 2.79
N ASN A 176 12.99 9.49 2.92
CA ASN A 176 14.40 9.84 2.77
C ASN A 176 14.72 10.41 1.38
N ARG A 177 14.13 9.85 0.31
CA ARG A 177 14.33 10.37 -1.06
C ARG A 177 13.85 11.82 -1.20
N ILE A 178 12.79 12.19 -0.49
CA ILE A 178 12.29 13.57 -0.47
C ILE A 178 13.23 14.44 0.38
N TYR A 179 13.59 14.00 1.58
CA TYR A 179 14.48 14.77 2.46
C TYR A 179 15.84 15.05 1.81
N ILE A 180 16.44 14.09 1.10
CA ILE A 180 17.68 14.28 0.31
C ILE A 180 17.52 15.37 -0.75
N ARG A 181 16.35 15.46 -1.38
CA ARG A 181 16.09 16.48 -2.41
C ARG A 181 15.94 17.86 -1.78
N LEU A 182 15.19 17.95 -0.70
CA LEU A 182 14.96 19.21 0.01
C LEU A 182 16.24 19.75 0.65
N SER A 183 17.10 18.89 1.22
CA SER A 183 18.37 19.31 1.85
C SER A 183 19.42 19.86 0.87
N LYS A 184 19.20 19.66 -0.44
CA LYS A 184 20.04 20.17 -1.53
C LYS A 184 19.52 21.46 -2.15
N LEU A 185 18.41 22.01 -1.66
CA LEU A 185 17.89 23.30 -2.14
C LEU A 185 18.82 24.46 -1.78
N ASP A 186 18.75 25.52 -2.56
CA ASP A 186 19.52 26.74 -2.35
C ASP A 186 19.06 27.52 -1.10
N VAL A 187 19.85 28.52 -0.70
CA VAL A 187 19.59 29.39 0.47
C VAL A 187 18.26 30.12 0.38
N SER A 188 17.74 30.38 -0.83
CA SER A 188 16.39 30.94 -1.02
C SER A 188 15.27 30.07 -0.44
N ASN A 189 15.52 28.77 -0.23
CA ASN A 189 14.61 27.80 0.35
C ASN A 189 15.18 27.21 1.65
N ILE A 190 15.90 28.02 2.44
CA ILE A 190 16.62 27.56 3.62
C ILE A 190 15.73 26.81 4.62
N GLU A 191 14.45 27.17 4.75
CA GLU A 191 13.49 26.46 5.61
C GLU A 191 13.21 25.02 5.14
N LEU A 192 13.08 24.80 3.83
CA LEU A 192 12.88 23.47 3.27
C LEU A 192 14.19 22.67 3.32
N ARG A 193 15.31 23.36 3.16
CA ARG A 193 16.64 22.76 3.29
C ARG A 193 16.88 22.22 4.71
N SER A 194 16.58 23.03 5.72
CA SER A 194 16.69 22.62 7.13
C SER A 194 15.72 21.49 7.46
N PHE A 195 14.48 21.56 6.96
CA PHE A 195 13.50 20.47 7.09
C PHE A 195 14.01 19.15 6.49
N GLY A 196 14.64 19.20 5.31
CA GLY A 196 15.31 18.04 4.70
C GLY A 196 16.38 17.44 5.61
N LEU A 197 17.27 18.27 6.16
CA LEU A 197 18.33 17.81 7.07
C LEU A 197 17.77 17.20 8.36
N CYS A 198 16.73 17.80 8.96
CA CYS A 198 16.07 17.22 10.13
C CYS A 198 15.50 15.83 9.84
N GLY A 199 14.85 15.66 8.68
CA GLY A 199 14.31 14.37 8.24
C GLY A 199 15.39 13.32 8.03
N GLN A 200 16.51 13.69 7.40
CA GLN A 200 17.66 12.80 7.22
C GLN A 200 18.26 12.38 8.57
N ALA A 201 18.44 13.31 9.51
CA ALA A 201 18.95 13.01 10.85
C ALA A 201 18.02 12.04 11.61
N ASN A 202 16.70 12.26 11.55
CA ASN A 202 15.70 11.38 12.17
C ASN A 202 15.76 9.95 11.60
N ILE A 203 15.96 9.81 10.28
CA ILE A 203 16.06 8.50 9.61
C ILE A 203 17.39 7.82 9.91
N ALA A 204 18.51 8.54 9.87
CA ALA A 204 19.83 8.03 10.25
C ALA A 204 19.82 7.50 11.69
N GLN A 205 19.18 8.23 12.61
CA GLN A 205 18.99 7.78 13.98
C GLN A 205 18.14 6.51 14.06
N ALA A 206 17.05 6.43 13.28
CA ALA A 206 16.21 5.22 13.24
C ALA A 206 16.97 3.99 12.70
N ARG A 207 17.99 4.20 11.87
CA ARG A 207 18.88 3.15 11.35
C ARG A 207 20.05 2.81 12.29
N GLY A 208 20.28 3.62 13.32
CA GLY A 208 21.43 3.49 14.22
C GLY A 208 22.75 3.98 13.63
N ASP A 209 22.70 4.76 12.55
CA ASP A 209 23.89 5.32 11.91
C ASP A 209 24.30 6.63 12.61
N THR A 210 25.24 6.52 13.55
CA THR A 210 25.68 7.67 14.36
C THR A 210 26.49 8.70 13.57
N ASP A 211 27.17 8.26 12.52
CA ASP A 211 28.05 9.10 11.71
C ASP A 211 27.21 9.98 10.78
N GLU A 212 26.20 9.40 10.13
CA GLU A 212 25.22 10.17 9.35
C GLU A 212 24.44 11.15 10.23
N VAL A 213 24.05 10.75 11.45
CA VAL A 213 23.40 11.66 12.41
C VAL A 213 24.28 12.86 12.70
N ALA A 214 25.55 12.64 13.07
CA ALA A 214 26.48 13.73 13.39
C ALA A 214 26.69 14.66 12.19
N SER A 215 26.84 14.10 10.99
CA SER A 215 26.98 14.88 9.76
C SER A 215 25.75 15.75 9.48
N HIS A 216 24.54 15.19 9.57
CA HIS A 216 23.31 15.94 9.30
C HIS A 216 23.05 17.03 10.36
N LEU A 217 23.33 16.76 11.64
CA LEU A 217 23.17 17.75 12.70
C LEU A 217 24.20 18.89 12.61
N SER A 218 25.45 18.59 12.24
CA SER A 218 26.47 19.62 12.01
C SER A 218 26.08 20.55 10.85
N ASN A 219 25.64 19.98 9.73
CA ASN A 219 25.12 20.73 8.59
C ASN A 219 23.89 21.59 8.96
N LEU A 220 23.01 21.06 9.82
CA LEU A 220 21.85 21.79 10.32
C LEU A 220 22.28 22.94 11.22
N GLY A 221 23.20 22.72 12.16
CA GLY A 221 23.73 23.75 13.07
C GLY A 221 24.28 24.97 12.33
N ALA A 222 25.03 24.74 11.25
CA ALA A 222 25.54 25.82 10.38
C ALA A 222 24.44 26.65 9.69
N LEU A 223 23.23 26.10 9.53
CA LEU A 223 22.09 26.76 8.91
C LEU A 223 21.12 27.38 9.91
N VAL A 224 21.03 26.87 11.15
CA VAL A 224 20.04 27.31 12.14
C VAL A 224 20.13 28.81 12.40
N GLY A 225 21.34 29.37 12.49
CA GLY A 225 21.54 30.82 12.71
C GLY A 225 21.03 31.73 11.59
N GLN A 226 20.80 31.19 10.39
CA GLN A 226 20.27 31.92 9.23
C GLN A 226 18.76 31.79 9.07
N LEU A 227 18.12 30.92 9.86
CA LEU A 227 16.67 30.73 9.84
C LEU A 227 15.98 31.82 10.66
N GLU A 228 14.80 32.24 10.23
CA GLU A 228 13.90 33.05 11.06
C GLU A 228 13.49 32.29 12.34
N PRO A 229 13.22 32.97 13.47
CA PRO A 229 12.93 32.30 14.75
C PRO A 229 11.80 31.26 14.67
N THR A 230 10.76 31.55 13.88
CA THR A 230 9.65 30.60 13.66
C THR A 230 10.12 29.35 12.92
N ALA A 231 10.96 29.50 11.90
CA ALA A 231 11.50 28.40 11.13
C ALA A 231 12.50 27.56 11.95
N GLN A 232 13.31 28.20 12.80
CA GLN A 232 14.16 27.50 13.77
C GLN A 232 13.33 26.60 14.69
N SER A 233 12.26 27.16 15.29
CA SER A 233 11.36 26.40 16.16
C SER A 233 10.73 25.20 15.44
N LEU A 234 10.27 25.38 14.20
CA LEU A 234 9.71 24.29 13.40
C LEU A 234 10.74 23.20 13.06
N ALA A 235 11.98 23.59 12.72
CA ALA A 235 13.05 22.64 12.44
C ALA A 235 13.40 21.81 13.69
N ILE A 236 13.51 22.47 14.85
CA ILE A 236 13.77 21.81 16.14
C ILE A 236 12.62 20.85 16.51
N GLN A 237 11.37 21.28 16.34
CA GLN A 237 10.21 20.41 16.59
C GLN A 237 10.16 19.19 15.67
N THR A 238 10.67 19.30 14.44
CA THR A 238 10.73 18.19 13.49
C THR A 238 11.74 17.12 13.92
N LEU A 239 12.81 17.50 14.62
CA LEU A 239 13.76 16.54 15.18
C LEU A 239 13.13 15.71 16.32
N LYS A 240 13.56 14.44 16.43
CA LYS A 240 13.31 13.63 17.63
C LYS A 240 13.97 14.24 18.85
N THR A 241 13.38 14.03 20.02
CA THR A 241 13.80 14.67 21.29
C THR A 241 15.29 14.52 21.55
N GLU A 242 15.85 13.32 21.37
CA GLU A 242 17.27 13.06 21.63
C GLU A 242 18.21 13.81 20.67
N LEU A 243 17.75 14.10 19.45
CA LEU A 243 18.52 14.86 18.46
C LEU A 243 18.45 16.36 18.72
N ARG A 244 17.39 16.85 19.37
CA ARG A 244 17.27 18.27 19.77
C ARG A 244 18.36 18.64 20.78
N ASP A 245 18.58 17.77 21.76
CA ASP A 245 19.59 18.00 22.79
C ASP A 245 21.00 18.04 22.19
N ARG A 246 21.30 17.10 21.27
CA ARG A 246 22.57 17.08 20.53
C ARG A 246 22.76 18.31 19.64
N LEU A 247 21.71 18.78 18.98
CA LEU A 247 21.79 20.00 18.18
C LEU A 247 22.08 21.22 19.06
N ASN A 248 21.43 21.33 20.23
CA ASN A 248 21.66 22.42 21.17
C ASN A 248 23.11 22.40 21.68
N GLU A 249 23.68 21.24 21.98
CA GLU A 249 25.08 21.09 22.36
C GLU A 249 26.01 21.67 21.27
N ILE A 250 25.81 21.26 20.01
CA ILE A 250 26.58 21.78 18.86
C ILE A 250 26.47 23.31 18.75
N LEU A 251 25.27 23.86 18.92
CA LEU A 251 25.06 25.31 18.85
C LEU A 251 25.75 26.05 20.01
N THR A 252 25.78 25.47 21.21
CA THR A 252 26.47 26.06 22.36
C THR A 252 27.99 26.01 22.21
N THR A 253 28.55 24.91 21.70
CA THR A 253 30.00 24.79 21.47
C THR A 253 30.47 25.76 20.37
N ALA A 254 29.68 25.91 19.30
CA ALA A 254 30.00 26.86 18.24
C ALA A 254 30.03 28.31 18.74
N ALA A 255 29.15 28.67 19.67
CA ALA A 255 29.13 30.03 20.25
C ALA A 255 30.33 30.31 21.17
N THR A 256 30.90 29.29 21.83
CA THR A 256 32.07 29.46 22.70
C THR A 256 33.40 29.53 21.95
N ASP A 257 33.47 29.03 20.72
CA ASP A 257 34.68 29.06 19.89
C ASP A 257 34.85 30.38 19.09
N GLU A 258 33.83 31.25 19.09
CA GLU A 258 33.85 32.57 18.43
C GLU A 258 34.20 33.76 19.38
N GLU A 259 34.43 33.51 20.68
CA GLU A 259 34.95 34.50 21.66
C GLU A 259 36.48 34.44 21.81
#